data_AF-A0A1V5JZD2-F1
#
_entry.id   AF-A0A1V5JZD2-F1
#
_cell.length_a   1.000
_cell.length_b   1.000
_cell.length_c   1.000
_cell.angle_alpha   90.00
_cell.angle_beta   90.00
_cell.angle_gamma   90.00
#
_symmetry.space_group_name_H-M   'P 1'
#
loop_
_entity.id
_entity.type
_entity.pdbx_description
1 polymer ?
#
loop_
_entity_poly.entity_id
_entity_poly.type
_entity_poly.pdbx_seq_one_letter_code
_entity_poly.pdbx_strand_id
1 'polypeptide(L)'
;MAPEQFDGKATYASDIYSIGCIFYEMMTGLPPLLDANPYKIKEMALHNQIKPLGAVNTEVPPELERIVMKMLEPTQERRYREVKEVLYHLKVYLGDNDRADYIDEIRQRIKQKDSRLPSVFCWNCRRSIPPFSTVCPFCRTEQ
;
A
#
# COMPACT_ATOMS: atom_id res chain seq x y z
N MET A 1 -7.92 6.15 4.84
CA MET A 1 -9.13 5.30 4.83
C MET A 1 -10.09 5.86 3.80
N ALA A 2 -10.75 5.03 2.99
CA ALA A 2 -11.69 5.51 1.99
C ALA A 2 -12.96 6.09 2.63
N PRO A 3 -13.60 7.13 2.06
CA PRO A 3 -14.77 7.79 2.66
C PRO A 3 -15.92 6.82 2.99
N GLU A 4 -16.21 5.89 2.10
CA GLU A 4 -17.28 4.89 2.25
C GLU A 4 -17.01 3.86 3.36
N GLN A 5 -15.74 3.66 3.74
CA GLN A 5 -15.38 2.75 4.83
C GLN A 5 -15.81 3.28 6.19
N PHE A 6 -15.90 4.60 6.37
CA PHE A 6 -16.45 5.20 7.59
C PHE A 6 -17.93 4.85 7.79
N ASP A 7 -18.64 4.47 6.72
CA ASP A 7 -20.03 3.99 6.74
C ASP A 7 -20.13 2.46 6.74
N GLY A 8 -19.01 1.74 6.86
CA GLY A 8 -18.97 0.28 6.80
C GLY A 8 -19.21 -0.31 5.41
N LYS A 9 -19.11 0.50 4.35
CA LYS A 9 -19.43 0.11 2.96
C LYS A 9 -18.15 -0.12 2.13
N ALA A 10 -17.25 -0.95 2.64
CA ALA A 10 -16.01 -1.27 1.94
C ALA A 10 -16.29 -2.00 0.62
N THR A 11 -15.62 -1.59 -0.45
CA THR A 11 -15.67 -2.20 -1.78
C THR A 11 -14.25 -2.33 -2.35
N TYR A 12 -14.09 -2.99 -3.51
CA TYR A 12 -12.81 -3.00 -4.21
C TYR A 12 -12.30 -1.59 -4.58
N ALA A 13 -13.21 -0.63 -4.77
CA ALA A 13 -12.80 0.76 -5.00
C ALA A 13 -12.16 1.38 -3.75
N SER A 14 -12.56 0.94 -2.55
CA SER A 14 -11.97 1.39 -1.28
C SER A 14 -10.49 1.00 -1.16
N ASP A 15 -10.12 -0.18 -1.68
CA ASP A 15 -8.72 -0.62 -1.74
C ASP A 15 -7.90 0.27 -2.68
N ILE A 16 -8.45 0.62 -3.85
CA ILE A 16 -7.81 1.54 -4.81
C ILE A 16 -7.53 2.90 -4.15
N TYR A 17 -8.50 3.44 -3.42
CA TYR A 17 -8.33 4.70 -2.68
C TYR A 17 -7.25 4.60 -1.62
N SER A 18 -7.24 3.50 -0.86
CA SER A 18 -6.25 3.27 0.20
C SER A 18 -4.83 3.13 -0.35
N ILE A 19 -4.65 2.45 -1.50
CA ILE A 19 -3.37 2.42 -2.22
C ILE A 19 -2.98 3.82 -2.70
N GLY A 20 -3.95 4.61 -3.18
CA GLY A 20 -3.73 6.02 -3.54
C GLY A 20 -3.19 6.84 -2.37
N CYS A 21 -3.73 6.64 -1.15
CA CYS A 21 -3.22 7.29 0.06
C CYS A 21 -1.77 6.91 0.33
N ILE A 22 -1.41 5.63 0.19
CA ILE A 22 -0.04 5.14 0.38
C ILE A 22 0.90 5.77 -0.66
N PHE A 23 0.50 5.83 -1.93
CA PHE A 23 1.31 6.51 -2.95
C PHE A 23 1.52 7.98 -2.64
N TYR A 24 0.45 8.68 -2.24
CA TYR A 24 0.54 10.08 -1.85
C TYR A 24 1.55 10.29 -0.71
N GLU A 25 1.45 9.47 0.34
CA GLU A 25 2.32 9.54 1.50
C GLU A 25 3.76 9.20 1.16
N MET A 26 4.02 8.19 0.33
CA MET A 26 5.38 7.87 -0.12
C MET A 26 6.02 9.00 -0.93
N MET A 27 5.23 9.77 -1.69
CA MET A 27 5.74 10.86 -2.52
C MET A 27 5.89 12.19 -1.77
N THR A 28 5.13 12.41 -0.70
CA THR A 28 5.11 13.69 0.03
C THR A 28 5.66 13.59 1.46
N GLY A 29 5.82 12.37 1.98
CA GLY A 29 6.15 12.10 3.38
C GLY A 29 4.99 12.35 4.36
N LEU A 30 3.80 12.72 3.86
CA LEU A 30 2.64 13.06 4.68
C LEU A 30 1.38 12.39 4.13
N PRO A 31 0.44 11.95 4.98
CA PRO A 31 -0.83 11.43 4.50
C PRO A 31 -1.61 12.52 3.76
N PRO A 32 -2.47 12.16 2.79
CA PRO A 32 -3.22 13.12 1.99
C PRO A 32 -4.16 14.00 2.83
N LEU A 33 -4.68 13.46 3.94
CA LEU A 33 -5.54 14.15 4.90
C LEU A 33 -5.11 13.78 6.31
N LEU A 34 -5.04 14.78 7.20
CA LEU A 34 -4.65 14.61 8.59
C LEU A 34 -5.49 15.52 9.48
N ASP A 35 -6.20 14.91 10.43
CA ASP A 35 -6.90 15.61 11.52
C ASP A 35 -6.96 14.66 12.73
N ALA A 36 -7.06 15.20 13.94
CA ALA A 36 -7.23 14.38 15.15
C ALA A 36 -8.61 13.73 15.23
N ASN A 37 -9.62 14.32 14.58
CA ASN A 37 -10.98 13.81 14.55
C ASN A 37 -11.23 13.00 13.26
N PRO A 38 -11.51 11.69 13.36
CA PRO A 38 -11.78 10.84 12.19
C PRO A 38 -13.01 11.30 11.40
N TYR A 39 -14.01 11.92 12.04
CA TYR A 39 -15.17 12.48 11.33
C TYR A 39 -14.79 13.64 10.42
N LYS A 40 -13.85 14.50 10.84
CA LYS A 40 -13.33 15.57 10.00
C LYS A 40 -12.56 15.02 8.81
N ILE A 41 -11.74 13.99 9.01
CA ILE A 41 -11.05 13.31 7.91
C ILE A 41 -12.06 12.80 6.88
N LYS A 42 -13.17 12.18 7.32
CA LYS A 42 -14.26 11.74 6.44
C LYS A 42 -14.84 12.91 5.64
N GLU A 43 -15.19 14.03 6.29
CA GLU A 43 -15.72 15.21 5.62
C GLU A 43 -14.74 15.79 4.59
N MET A 44 -13.48 15.97 4.97
CA MET A 44 -12.42 16.44 4.07
C MET A 44 -12.28 15.54 2.85
N ALA A 45 -12.33 14.22 3.06
CA ALA A 45 -12.24 13.23 2.00
C ALA A 45 -13.46 13.28 1.07
N LEU A 46 -14.68 13.40 1.61
CA LEU A 46 -15.91 13.55 0.82
C LEU A 46 -15.93 14.85 -0.01
N HIS A 47 -15.36 15.93 0.52
CA HIS A 47 -15.27 17.23 -0.14
C HIS A 47 -14.03 17.41 -1.02
N ASN A 48 -13.26 16.35 -1.28
CA ASN A 48 -12.06 16.35 -2.10
C ASN A 48 -11.00 17.40 -1.69
N GLN A 49 -10.75 17.56 -0.39
CA GLN A 49 -9.81 18.56 0.12
C GLN A 49 -8.33 18.10 0.08
N ILE A 50 -8.03 17.06 -0.71
CA ILE A 50 -6.67 16.57 -0.87
C ILE A 50 -5.88 17.56 -1.73
N LYS A 51 -4.73 18.02 -1.23
CA LYS A 51 -3.85 18.91 -1.98
C LYS A 51 -3.27 18.16 -3.18
N PRO A 52 -3.23 18.75 -4.39
CA PRO A 52 -2.55 18.17 -5.55
C PRO A 52 -1.09 17.83 -5.23
N LEU A 53 -0.57 16.72 -5.78
CA LEU A 53 0.78 16.24 -5.46
C LEU A 53 1.85 17.26 -5.83
N GLY A 54 1.79 17.83 -7.03
CA GLY A 54 2.73 18.84 -7.50
C GLY A 54 2.71 20.14 -6.69
N ALA A 55 1.65 20.39 -5.92
CA ALA A 55 1.59 21.52 -4.99
C ALA A 55 2.35 21.26 -3.67
N VAL A 56 2.62 19.99 -3.33
CA VAL A 56 3.33 19.59 -2.11
C VAL A 56 4.76 19.15 -2.43
N ASN A 57 4.95 18.37 -3.50
CA ASN A 57 6.23 17.94 -4.00
C ASN A 57 6.34 18.22 -5.51
N THR A 58 7.09 19.26 -5.87
CA THR A 58 7.28 19.70 -7.26
C THR A 58 8.12 18.73 -8.10
N GLU A 59 8.78 17.74 -7.48
CA GLU A 59 9.52 16.69 -8.19
C GLU A 59 8.58 15.61 -8.76
N VAL A 60 7.31 15.57 -8.32
CA VAL A 60 6.33 14.60 -8.83
C VAL A 60 5.92 14.97 -10.26
N PRO A 61 6.10 14.06 -11.24
CA PRO A 61 5.70 14.34 -12.61
C PRO A 61 4.17 14.43 -12.77
N PRO A 62 3.64 15.33 -13.63
CA PRO A 62 2.20 15.52 -13.81
C PRO A 62 1.43 14.26 -14.22
N GLU A 63 2.05 13.37 -14.99
CA GLU A 63 1.47 12.07 -15.38
C GLU A 63 1.19 11.20 -14.17
N LEU A 64 2.16 11.10 -13.26
CA LEU A 64 2.06 10.28 -12.06
C LEU A 64 1.05 10.87 -11.08
N GLU A 65 1.07 12.20 -10.93
CA GLU A 65 0.06 12.91 -10.15
C GLU A 65 -1.36 12.60 -10.63
N ARG A 66 -1.62 12.66 -11.95
CA ARG A 66 -2.95 12.36 -12.50
C ARG A 66 -3.44 10.95 -12.13
N ILE A 67 -2.55 9.96 -12.13
CA ILE A 67 -2.89 8.58 -11.75
C ILE A 67 -3.27 8.54 -10.27
N VAL A 68 -2.42 9.07 -9.38
CA VAL A 68 -2.65 9.01 -7.93
C VAL A 68 -3.88 9.82 -7.52
N MET A 69 -4.04 11.04 -8.05
CA MET A 69 -5.20 11.88 -7.74
C MET A 69 -6.51 11.25 -8.23
N LYS A 70 -6.51 10.54 -9.36
CA LYS A 70 -7.68 9.76 -9.80
C LYS A 70 -8.01 8.59 -8.87
N MET A 71 -6.99 7.93 -8.28
CA MET A 71 -7.23 6.90 -7.26
C MET A 71 -7.87 7.49 -5.99
N LEU A 72 -7.58 8.76 -5.69
CA LEU A 72 -8.06 9.50 -4.53
C LEU A 72 -9.39 10.25 -4.76
N GLU A 73 -10.08 10.00 -5.88
CA GLU A 73 -11.40 10.57 -6.13
C GLU A 73 -12.41 10.11 -5.05
N PRO A 74 -13.18 11.04 -4.44
CA PRO A 74 -14.13 10.67 -3.38
C PRO A 74 -15.24 9.75 -3.91
N THR A 75 -15.77 10.09 -5.08
CA THR A 75 -16.84 9.34 -5.76
C THR A 75 -16.28 8.05 -6.36
N GLN A 76 -16.82 6.89 -5.97
CA GLN A 76 -16.29 5.58 -6.39
C GLN A 76 -16.30 5.42 -7.91
N GLU A 77 -17.32 5.96 -8.59
CA GLU A 77 -17.51 5.86 -10.03
C GLU A 77 -16.51 6.71 -10.83
N ARG A 78 -15.85 7.69 -10.19
CA ARG A 78 -14.81 8.53 -10.81
C ARG A 78 -13.41 7.96 -10.63
N ARG A 79 -13.25 7.02 -9.68
CA ARG A 79 -12.02 6.25 -9.51
C ARG A 79 -11.85 5.24 -10.65
N TYR A 80 -10.69 4.59 -10.66
CA TYR A 80 -10.50 3.40 -11.47
C TYR A 80 -11.48 2.31 -11.08
N ARG A 81 -12.07 1.64 -12.07
CA ARG A 81 -13.06 0.59 -11.83
C ARG A 81 -12.40 -0.66 -11.26
N GLU A 82 -11.18 -0.94 -11.72
CA GLU A 82 -10.41 -2.12 -11.34
C GLU A 82 -8.92 -1.77 -11.22
N VAL A 83 -8.21 -2.47 -10.33
CA VAL A 83 -6.77 -2.29 -10.11
C VAL A 83 -5.96 -2.50 -11.40
N LYS A 84 -6.42 -3.36 -12.31
CA LYS A 84 -5.76 -3.59 -13.61
C LYS A 84 -5.63 -2.31 -14.45
N GLU A 85 -6.57 -1.37 -14.32
CA GLU A 85 -6.50 -0.08 -15.02
C GLU A 85 -5.39 0.78 -14.44
N VAL A 86 -5.27 0.83 -13.11
CA VAL A 86 -4.15 1.51 -12.42
C VAL A 86 -2.82 0.94 -12.91
N LEU A 87 -2.68 -0.39 -12.91
CA LEU A 87 -1.46 -1.06 -13.37
C LEU A 87 -1.15 -0.75 -14.84
N TYR A 88 -2.16 -0.69 -15.71
CA TYR A 88 -1.97 -0.30 -17.09
C TYR A 88 -1.40 1.12 -17.20
N HIS A 89 -1.99 2.09 -16.51
CA HIS A 89 -1.49 3.47 -16.53
C HIS A 89 -0.08 3.62 -15.94
N LEU A 90 0.23 2.89 -14.86
CA LEU A 90 1.56 2.88 -14.27
C LEU A 90 2.59 2.25 -15.23
N LYS A 91 2.25 1.16 -15.93
CA LYS A 91 3.12 0.56 -16.95
C LYS A 91 3.37 1.51 -18.11
N VAL A 92 2.33 2.17 -18.62
CA VAL A 92 2.47 3.17 -19.68
C VAL A 92 3.37 4.33 -19.24
N TYR A 93 3.25 4.78 -17.99
CA TYR A 93 4.11 5.81 -17.42
C TYR A 93 5.57 5.36 -17.27
N LEU A 94 5.82 4.15 -16.79
CA LEU A 94 7.17 3.60 -16.63
C LEU A 94 7.84 3.24 -17.96
N GLY A 95 7.05 2.97 -19.01
CA GLY A 95 7.54 2.48 -20.30
C GLY A 95 8.24 1.11 -20.20
N ASP A 96 9.14 0.82 -21.14
CA ASP A 96 9.99 -0.39 -21.14
C ASP A 96 11.13 -0.31 -20.10
N ASN A 97 11.06 0.63 -19.16
CA ASN A 97 12.02 0.76 -18.07
C ASN A 97 11.72 -0.33 -17.04
N ASP A 98 11.97 -1.58 -17.45
CA ASP A 98 11.59 -2.77 -16.73
C ASP A 98 12.51 -2.93 -15.53
N ARG A 99 12.17 -2.22 -14.44
CA ARG A 99 12.73 -2.48 -13.12
C ARG A 99 12.22 -3.82 -12.55
N ALA A 100 11.57 -4.69 -13.35
CA ALA A 100 11.34 -6.08 -12.95
C ALA A 100 12.64 -6.72 -12.48
N ASP A 101 13.76 -6.45 -13.15
CA ASP A 101 15.08 -6.94 -12.73
C ASP A 101 15.42 -6.54 -11.29
N TYR A 102 15.12 -5.30 -10.89
CA TYR A 102 15.35 -4.80 -9.53
C TYR A 102 14.40 -5.41 -8.51
N ILE A 103 13.12 -5.58 -8.85
CA ILE A 103 12.13 -6.22 -7.96
C ILE A 103 12.47 -7.70 -7.78
N ASP A 104 12.87 -8.39 -8.83
CA ASP A 104 13.27 -9.79 -8.78
C ASP A 104 14.58 -9.95 -8.00
N GLU A 105 15.51 -9.00 -8.10
CA GLU A 105 16.68 -8.94 -7.24
C GLU A 105 16.29 -8.79 -5.75
N ILE A 106 15.38 -7.87 -5.41
CA ILE A 106 14.86 -7.72 -4.03
C ILE A 106 14.23 -9.03 -3.56
N ARG A 107 13.39 -9.67 -4.38
CA ARG A 107 12.74 -10.96 -4.06
C ARG A 107 13.77 -12.06 -3.83
N GLN A 108 14.80 -12.14 -4.67
CA GLN A 108 15.89 -13.10 -4.50
C GLN A 108 16.63 -12.87 -3.18
N ARG A 109 16.91 -11.61 -2.81
CA ARG A 109 17.55 -11.28 -1.53
C ARG A 109 16.67 -11.67 -0.33
N ILE A 110 15.37 -11.41 -0.39
CA ILE A 110 14.40 -11.84 0.64
C ILE A 110 14.41 -13.38 0.76
N LYS A 111 14.28 -14.08 -0.38
CA LYS A 111 14.30 -15.55 -0.42
C LYS A 111 15.61 -16.15 0.09
N GLN A 112 16.75 -15.54 -0.24
CA GLN A 112 18.06 -15.95 0.27
C GLN A 112 18.16 -15.76 1.78
N LYS A 113 17.67 -14.63 2.30
CA LYS A 113 17.61 -14.37 3.74
C LYS A 113 16.77 -15.42 4.47
N ASP A 114 15.61 -15.77 3.92
CA ASP A 114 14.74 -16.82 4.47
C ASP A 114 15.39 -18.21 4.39
N SER A 115 16.12 -18.52 3.30
CA SER A 115 16.80 -19.82 3.11
C SER A 115 18.07 -20.02 3.95
N ARG A 116 18.71 -18.94 4.42
CA ARG A 116 19.93 -18.99 5.24
C ARG A 116 19.64 -19.29 6.71
N LEU A 117 18.38 -19.18 7.12
CA LEU A 117 17.94 -19.59 8.44
C LEU A 117 17.57 -21.08 8.37
N PRO A 118 18.15 -21.97 9.19
CA PRO A 118 17.63 -23.31 9.32
C PRO A 118 16.15 -23.20 9.68
N SER A 119 15.27 -23.75 8.85
CA SER A 119 13.84 -23.80 9.17
C SER A 119 13.64 -24.76 10.33
N VAL A 120 13.78 -24.24 11.55
CA VAL A 120 13.35 -24.94 12.74
C VAL A 120 11.83 -24.81 12.80
N PHE A 121 11.14 -25.93 12.93
CA PHE A 121 9.69 -25.95 13.05
C PHE A 121 9.31 -26.24 14.49
N CYS A 122 8.25 -25.58 14.97
CA CYS A 122 7.69 -25.91 16.27
C CYS A 122 7.09 -27.32 16.26
N TRP A 123 7.50 -28.20 17.20
CA TRP A 123 6.95 -29.57 17.27
C TRP A 123 5.44 -29.62 17.54
N ASN A 124 4.93 -28.70 18.36
CA ASN A 124 3.50 -28.60 18.70
C ASN A 124 2.65 -28.01 17.55
N CYS A 125 2.93 -26.79 17.09
CA CYS A 125 2.06 -26.09 16.13
C CYS A 125 2.53 -26.11 14.67
N ARG A 126 3.65 -26.78 14.34
CA ARG A 126 4.23 -26.94 12.99
C ARG A 126 4.55 -25.64 12.23
N ARG A 127 4.57 -24.48 12.90
CA ARG A 127 4.97 -23.20 12.30
C ARG A 127 6.49 -23.07 12.32
N SER A 128 7.04 -22.38 11.33
CA SER A 128 8.46 -22.00 11.31
C SER A 128 8.76 -21.08 12.49
N ILE A 129 9.84 -21.33 13.22
CA ILE A 129 10.30 -20.51 14.35
C ILE A 129 11.72 -20.02 14.09
N PRO A 130 12.13 -18.87 14.67
CA PRO A 130 13.50 -18.41 14.54
C PRO A 130 14.49 -19.45 15.09
N PRO A 131 15.64 -19.67 14.44
CA PRO A 131 16.67 -20.58 14.97
C PRO A 131 17.08 -20.14 16.39
N PHE A 132 17.36 -21.13 17.25
CA PHE A 132 17.70 -20.93 18.67
C PHE A 132 16.56 -20.42 19.58
N SER A 133 15.32 -20.37 19.09
CA SER A 133 14.16 -20.10 19.96
C SER A 133 13.88 -21.31 20.86
N THR A 134 14.07 -21.15 22.17
CA THR A 134 13.68 -22.16 23.18
C THR A 134 12.18 -22.19 23.42
N VAL A 135 11.45 -21.12 23.09
CA VAL A 135 9.99 -21.02 23.24
C VAL A 135 9.36 -20.60 21.91
N CYS A 136 8.33 -21.33 21.46
CA CYS A 136 7.61 -20.98 20.24
C CYS A 136 6.78 -19.69 20.43
N PRO A 137 6.95 -18.64 19.60
CA PRO A 137 6.21 -17.39 19.74
C PRO A 137 4.71 -17.52 19.43
N PHE A 138 4.29 -18.62 18.79
CA PHE A 138 2.90 -18.83 18.38
C PHE A 138 2.07 -19.63 19.40
N CYS A 139 2.63 -20.71 19.95
CA CYS A 139 1.92 -21.59 20.89
C CYS A 139 2.53 -21.61 22.30
N ARG A 140 3.64 -20.90 22.52
CA ARG A 140 4.36 -20.78 23.80
C ARG A 140 4.92 -22.10 24.35
N THR A 141 4.98 -23.15 23.55
CA THR A 141 5.60 -24.43 23.92
C THR A 141 7.12 -24.35 23.80
N GLU A 142 7.83 -24.91 24.78
CA GLU A 142 9.27 -25.10 24.73
C GLU A 142 9.67 -26.09 23.62
N GLN A 143 10.82 -25.86 22.98
CA GLN A 143 11.32 -26.56 21.78
C GLN A 143 12.51 -27.45 22.06
#